data_AF-A0A0H3ACT7-F1
#
_entry.id   AF-A0A0H3ACT7-F1
#
_cell.length_a   1.000
_cell.length_b   1.000
_cell.length_c   1.000
_cell.angle_alpha   90.00
_cell.angle_beta   90.00
_cell.angle_gamma   90.00
#
_symmetry.space_group_name_H-M   'P 1'
#
loop_
_entity.id
_entity.type
_entity.pdbx_description
1 polymer ?
#
loop_
_entity_poly.entity_id
_entity_poly.type
_entity_poly.pdbx_seq_one_letter_code
_entity_poly.pdbx_strand_id
1 'polypeptide(L)'
;MDNLLATARKDPSLLLRHPIYVHLDKPTSHGWKFWSAATTQDGITLRWARYGQKAQEHVLTTGRCRCASPFEELRYRVLDKLRKGYQPDMSKSKLPAV
;
A
#
# COMPACT_ATOMS: atom_id res chain seq x y z
N MET A 1 12.66 -0.19 -23.75
CA MET A 1 12.20 0.35 -22.44
C MET A 1 10.93 1.11 -22.71
N ASP A 2 9.79 0.45 -22.56
CA ASP A 2 8.49 1.03 -22.86
C ASP A 2 8.19 2.16 -21.87
N ASN A 3 8.05 3.35 -22.43
CA ASN A 3 7.86 4.57 -21.66
C ASN A 3 6.45 4.54 -21.08
N LEU A 4 6.34 4.11 -19.82
CA LEU A 4 5.08 3.97 -19.08
C LEU A 4 4.18 5.19 -19.20
N LEU A 5 4.78 6.38 -19.28
CA LEU A 5 4.12 7.67 -19.48
C LEU A 5 3.49 7.81 -20.87
N ALA A 6 4.14 7.29 -21.92
CA ALA A 6 3.61 7.29 -23.29
C ALA A 6 2.41 6.33 -23.42
N THR A 7 2.45 5.20 -22.72
CA THR A 7 1.36 4.21 -22.69
C THR A 7 0.19 4.70 -21.83
N ALA A 8 0.48 5.31 -20.67
CA ALA A 8 -0.49 5.96 -19.80
C ALA A 8 -1.25 7.11 -20.47
N ARG A 9 -0.61 7.80 -21.41
CA ARG A 9 -1.26 8.86 -22.20
C ARG A 9 -2.34 8.33 -23.16
N LYS A 10 -2.20 7.07 -23.61
CA LYS A 10 -3.19 6.37 -24.44
C LYS A 10 -4.30 5.73 -23.63
N ASP A 11 -3.99 5.26 -22.42
CA ASP A 11 -4.98 4.70 -21.50
C ASP A 11 -4.62 5.10 -20.05
N PRO A 12 -5.29 6.13 -19.50
CA PRO A 12 -5.08 6.58 -18.12
C PRO A 12 -5.33 5.49 -17.07
N SER A 13 -6.11 4.45 -17.41
CA SER A 13 -6.32 3.29 -16.52
C SER A 13 -5.05 2.47 -16.33
N LEU A 14 -4.05 2.59 -17.19
CA LEU A 14 -2.76 1.92 -17.02
C LEU A 14 -1.94 2.51 -15.87
N LEU A 15 -2.13 3.79 -15.51
CA LEU A 15 -1.59 4.35 -14.27
C LEU A 15 -2.27 3.75 -13.04
N LEU A 16 -3.57 3.43 -13.17
CA LEU A 16 -4.37 2.73 -12.16
C LEU A 16 -4.06 1.21 -12.08
N ARG A 17 -3.21 0.66 -12.97
CA ARG A 17 -2.80 -0.75 -12.96
C ARG A 17 -1.46 -1.00 -12.28
N HIS A 18 -0.75 0.04 -11.83
CA HIS A 18 0.50 -0.16 -11.11
C HIS A 18 0.20 -0.53 -9.66
N PRO A 19 0.56 -1.74 -9.21
CA PRO A 19 0.37 -2.11 -7.82
C PRO A 19 1.16 -1.14 -6.94
N ILE A 20 0.44 -0.39 -6.13
CA ILE A 20 1.02 0.50 -5.14
C ILE A 20 1.34 -0.35 -3.93
N TYR A 21 2.60 -0.33 -3.52
CA TYR A 21 3.03 -0.95 -2.28
C TYR A 21 3.50 0.13 -1.30
N VAL A 22 2.88 0.20 -0.14
CA VAL A 22 3.28 1.09 0.95
C VAL A 22 3.80 0.26 2.10
N HIS A 23 4.99 0.60 2.61
CA HIS A 23 5.55 0.04 3.83
C HIS A 23 5.71 1.14 4.87
N LEU A 24 5.15 0.90 6.06
CA LEU A 24 5.24 1.81 7.18
C LEU A 24 5.83 1.12 8.39
N ASP A 25 6.77 1.79 9.05
CA ASP A 25 7.44 1.31 10.25
C ASP A 25 7.02 2.11 11.48
N LYS A 26 6.97 1.46 12.64
CA LYS A 26 6.71 2.13 13.91
C LYS A 26 7.58 1.55 15.02
N PRO A 27 8.30 2.39 15.79
CA PRO A 27 9.00 1.93 16.99
C PRO A 27 8.01 1.55 18.09
N THR A 28 8.42 0.60 18.94
CA THR A 28 7.70 0.09 20.11
C THR A 28 8.68 -0.09 21.27
N SER A 29 8.17 -0.33 22.48
CA SER A 29 9.01 -0.60 23.66
C SER A 29 9.91 -1.84 23.52
N HIS A 30 9.61 -2.74 22.58
CA HIS A 30 10.33 -4.01 22.40
C HIS A 30 10.91 -4.14 20.98
N GLY A 31 11.29 -3.03 20.36
CA GLY A 31 11.83 -3.00 18.99
C GLY A 31 10.84 -2.39 18.00
N TRP A 32 10.72 -2.95 16.80
CA TRP A 32 9.97 -2.34 15.71
C TRP A 32 8.81 -3.22 15.25
N LYS A 33 7.78 -2.58 14.69
CA LYS A 33 6.74 -3.27 13.93
C LYS A 33 6.49 -2.58 12.61
N PHE A 34 6.04 -3.36 11.63
CA PHE A 34 5.65 -2.84 10.34
C PHE A 34 4.16 -3.03 10.09
N TRP A 35 3.64 -2.20 9.21
CA TRP A 35 2.39 -2.40 8.51
C TRP A 35 2.65 -2.09 7.03
N SER A 36 2.16 -2.94 6.14
CA SER A 36 2.24 -2.69 4.71
C SER A 36 0.94 -3.01 4.02
N ALA A 37 0.77 -2.43 2.84
CA ALA A 37 -0.38 -2.68 2.00
C ALA A 37 0.03 -2.64 0.53
N ALA A 38 -0.55 -3.54 -0.26
CA ALA A 38 -0.39 -3.62 -1.71
C ALA A 38 -1.76 -3.50 -2.37
N THR A 39 -1.95 -2.56 -3.29
CA THR A 39 -3.12 -2.60 -4.18
C THR A 39 -2.93 -3.69 -5.22
N THR A 40 -4.00 -4.43 -5.51
CA THR A 40 -4.09 -5.42 -6.58
C THR A 40 -5.29 -5.10 -7.45
N GLN A 41 -5.45 -5.83 -8.56
CA GLN A 41 -6.61 -5.66 -9.43
C GLN A 41 -7.92 -6.03 -8.71
N ASP A 42 -7.86 -6.97 -7.77
CA ASP A 42 -9.03 -7.52 -7.09
C ASP A 42 -9.29 -6.89 -5.71
N GLY A 43 -8.45 -5.96 -5.26
CA GLY A 43 -8.56 -5.39 -3.93
C GLY A 43 -7.26 -4.86 -3.34
N ILE A 44 -7.08 -5.07 -2.04
CA ILE A 44 -5.88 -4.68 -1.29
C ILE A 44 -5.45 -5.81 -0.36
N THR A 45 -4.16 -6.12 -0.38
CA THR A 45 -3.53 -7.05 0.57
C THR A 45 -2.88 -6.24 1.67
N LEU A 46 -3.25 -6.49 2.91
CA LEU A 46 -2.74 -5.84 4.11
C LEU A 46 -1.85 -6.83 4.87
N ARG A 47 -0.70 -6.37 5.34
CA ARG A 47 0.23 -7.21 6.11
C ARG A 47 0.81 -6.44 7.28
N TRP A 48 0.99 -7.09 8.43
CA TRP A 48 1.63 -6.47 9.59
C TRP A 48 2.26 -7.49 10.53
N ALA A 49 3.32 -7.08 11.19
CA ALA A 49 4.00 -7.88 12.21
C ALA A 49 4.87 -7.00 13.10
N ARG A 50 5.27 -7.53 14.25
CA ARG A 50 6.54 -7.10 14.87
C ARG A 50 7.69 -7.74 14.09
N TYR A 51 8.80 -7.03 13.95
CA TYR A 51 9.98 -7.62 13.31
C TYR A 51 10.45 -8.85 14.09
N GLY A 52 10.87 -9.90 13.37
CA GLY A 52 11.22 -11.20 13.95
C GLY A 52 10.02 -12.12 14.25
N GLN A 53 8.78 -11.68 14.02
CA GLN A 53 7.58 -12.50 14.19
C GLN A 53 6.92 -12.83 12.85
N LYS A 54 6.13 -13.92 12.83
CA LYS A 54 5.31 -14.26 11.67
C LYS A 54 4.28 -13.15 11.43
N ALA A 55 4.24 -12.66 10.20
CA ALA A 55 3.31 -11.61 9.81
C ALA A 55 1.88 -12.13 9.72
N GLN A 56 0.93 -11.29 10.11
CA GLN A 56 -0.48 -11.45 9.80
C GLN A 56 -0.76 -10.82 8.44
N GLU A 57 -1.68 -11.44 7.69
CA GLU A 57 -2.10 -10.98 6.38
C GLU A 57 -3.63 -10.98 6.29
N HIS A 58 -4.18 -9.98 5.60
CA HIS A 58 -5.61 -9.86 5.35
C HIS A 58 -5.86 -9.28 3.96
N VAL A 59 -6.69 -9.96 3.17
CA VAL A 59 -7.07 -9.52 1.83
C VAL A 59 -8.48 -8.94 1.90
N LEU A 60 -8.63 -7.72 1.39
CA LEU A 60 -9.93 -7.08 1.16
C LEU A 60 -10.20 -7.05 -0.33
N THR A 61 -11.29 -7.67 -0.77
CA THR A 61 -11.72 -7.57 -2.16
C THR A 61 -12.25 -6.18 -2.47
N THR A 62 -12.25 -5.78 -3.75
CA THR A 62 -12.68 -4.45 -4.20
C THR A 62 -14.06 -4.05 -3.68
N GLY A 63 -15.04 -4.97 -3.65
CA GLY A 63 -16.37 -4.69 -3.11
C GLY A 63 -16.41 -4.39 -1.60
N ARG A 64 -15.35 -4.73 -0.85
CA ARG A 64 -15.18 -4.42 0.57
C ARG A 64 -14.26 -3.22 0.82
N CYS A 65 -13.62 -2.69 -0.22
CA CYS A 65 -12.82 -1.48 -0.14
C CYS A 65 -13.73 -0.26 -0.01
N ARG A 66 -13.28 0.78 0.69
CA ARG A 66 -13.96 2.08 0.73
C ARG A 66 -14.20 2.61 -0.68
N CYS A 67 -15.43 3.05 -0.93
CA CYS A 67 -15.89 3.53 -2.23
C CYS A 67 -15.70 2.51 -3.38
N ALA A 68 -15.63 1.21 -3.07
CA ALA A 68 -15.25 0.16 -4.01
C ALA A 68 -13.92 0.43 -4.75
N SER A 69 -12.98 1.11 -4.08
CA SER A 69 -11.70 1.51 -4.65
C SER A 69 -10.54 1.08 -3.74
N PRO A 70 -9.67 0.17 -4.20
CA PRO A 70 -8.46 -0.22 -3.47
C PRO A 70 -7.54 0.96 -3.16
N PHE A 71 -7.51 1.96 -4.05
CA PHE A 71 -6.70 3.16 -3.88
C PHE A 71 -7.23 4.06 -2.76
N GLU A 72 -8.55 4.26 -2.69
CA GLU A 72 -9.16 5.04 -1.60
C GLU A 72 -9.06 4.32 -0.26
N GLU A 73 -9.23 2.99 -0.25
CA GLU A 73 -8.99 2.17 0.94
C GLU A 73 -7.54 2.26 1.41
N LEU A 74 -6.57 2.16 0.49
CA LEU A 74 -5.14 2.32 0.79
C LEU A 74 -4.87 3.70 1.38
N ARG A 75 -5.32 4.77 0.72
CA ARG A 75 -5.14 6.16 1.16
C ARG A 75 -5.70 6.35 2.57
N TYR A 76 -6.93 5.89 2.82
CA TYR A 76 -7.57 5.98 4.13
C TYR A 76 -6.74 5.29 5.21
N ARG A 77 -6.30 4.04 4.98
CA ARG A 77 -5.52 3.26 5.96
C ARG A 77 -4.13 3.84 6.19
N VAL A 78 -3.46 4.31 5.15
CA VAL A 78 -2.14 4.96 5.29
C VAL A 78 -2.27 6.18 6.18
N LEU A 79 -3.24 7.07 5.92
CA LEU A 79 -3.46 8.25 6.76
C LEU A 79 -3.78 7.91 8.22
N ASP A 80 -4.61 6.88 8.47
CA ASP A 80 -4.87 6.38 9.83
C ASP A 80 -3.59 5.86 10.52
N LYS A 81 -2.74 5.13 9.80
CA LYS A 81 -1.47 4.62 10.35
C LYS A 81 -0.47 5.73 10.64
N LEU A 82 -0.36 6.73 9.76
CA LEU A 82 0.49 7.89 9.98
C LEU A 82 0.08 8.66 11.24
N ARG A 83 -1.24 8.88 11.45
CA ARG A 83 -1.77 9.47 12.69
C ARG A 83 -1.43 8.66 13.94
N LYS A 84 -1.25 7.34 13.80
CA LYS A 84 -0.82 6.44 14.87
C LYS A 84 0.70 6.43 15.08
N GLY A 85 1.45 7.33 14.44
CA GLY A 85 2.90 7.46 14.59
C GLY A 85 3.70 6.40 13.82
N TYR A 86 3.10 5.79 12.80
CA TYR A 86 3.89 5.07 11.79
C TYR A 86 4.59 6.06 10.86
N GLN A 87 5.75 5.69 10.35
CA GLN A 87 6.55 6.47 9.42
C GLN A 87 6.72 5.69 8.11
N PRO A 88 6.66 6.35 6.95
CA PRO A 88 6.87 5.67 5.67
C PRO A 88 8.33 5.28 5.47
N ASP A 89 8.55 4.04 5.04
CA ASP A 89 9.85 3.57 4.56
C ASP A 89 9.84 3.60 3.02
N MET A 90 10.42 4.66 2.46
CA MET A 90 10.46 4.88 1.02
C MET A 90 11.40 3.91 0.29
N SER A 91 12.35 3.29 0.99
CA SER A 91 13.24 2.28 0.39
C SER A 91 12.52 0.96 0.14
N LYS A 92 11.49 0.66 0.93
CA LYS A 92 10.65 -0.54 0.79
C LYS A 92 9.36 -0.29 0.01
N SER A 93 8.90 0.95 -0.06
CA SER A 93 7.65 1.32 -0.75
C SER A 93 7.84 1.40 -2.27
N LYS A 94 6.80 1.05 -3.03
CA LYS A 94 6.73 1.22 -4.49
C LYS A 94 5.51 2.06 -4.83
N LEU A 95 5.77 3.33 -5.10
CA LEU A 95 4.75 4.30 -5.53
C LEU A 95 4.98 4.63 -7.00
N PRO A 96 3.92 4.87 -7.80
CA PRO A 96 4.08 5.42 -9.14
C PRO A 96 4.80 6.78 -9.04
N ALA A 97 5.72 7.03 -9.97
CA ALA A 97 6.32 8.35 -10.13
C ALA A 97 5.20 9.34 -10.52
N VAL A 98 5.13 10.47 -9.82
CA VAL A 98 4.22 11.58 -10.12
C VAL A 98 4.71 12.33 -11.34
#